data_AF-A0A8H7RMW5-F1
#
_entry.id   AF-A0A8H7RMW5-F1
#
_cell.length_a   1.000
_cell.length_b   1.000
_cell.length_c   1.000
_cell.angle_alpha   90.00
_cell.angle_beta   90.00
_cell.angle_gamma   90.00
#
_symmetry.space_group_name_H-M   'P 1'
#
loop_
_entity.id
_entity.type
_entity.pdbx_description
1 polymer ?
#
loop_
_entity_poly.entity_id
_entity_poly.type
_entity_poly.pdbx_seq_one_letter_code
_entity_poly.pdbx_strand_id
1 'polypeptide(L)' 'AKCQAKYHPYTLAGFGLRDGENMERLWSYLGGFSSTTRYMSPENRQLVLTMGLDCYASKKFRKIGMLNIIMYLVL' A
#
# COMPACT_ATOMS: atom_id res chain seq x y z
N ALA A 1 -31.33 -8.24 -11.01
CA ALA A 1 -30.96 -8.12 -9.59
C ALA A 1 -29.93 -9.16 -9.10
N LYS A 2 -30.13 -10.49 -9.29
CA LYS A 2 -29.20 -11.52 -8.76
C LYS A 2 -27.75 -11.44 -9.24
N CYS A 3 -27.50 -11.02 -10.50
CA CYS A 3 -26.14 -10.93 -11.04
C CYS A 3 -25.33 -9.79 -10.42
N GLN A 4 -25.95 -8.64 -10.15
CA GLN A 4 -25.24 -7.49 -9.57
C GLN A 4 -24.73 -7.80 -8.15
N ALA A 5 -25.47 -8.56 -7.35
CA ALA A 5 -25.02 -8.99 -6.02
C ALA A 5 -23.88 -10.02 -6.09
N LYS A 6 -23.91 -10.91 -7.09
CA LYS A 6 -22.88 -11.96 -7.28
C LYS A 6 -21.55 -11.40 -7.81
N TYR A 7 -21.60 -10.39 -8.67
CA TYR A 7 -20.42 -9.75 -9.25
C TYR A 7 -20.09 -8.40 -8.59
N HIS A 8 -20.65 -8.14 -7.42
CA HIS A 8 -20.35 -6.90 -6.71
C HIS A 8 -18.87 -6.93 -6.28
N PRO A 9 -18.12 -5.84 -6.49
CA PRO A 9 -16.69 -5.79 -6.21
C PRO A 9 -16.34 -6.16 -4.76
N TYR A 10 -17.23 -5.88 -3.80
CA TYR A 10 -17.03 -6.23 -2.40
C TYR A 10 -17.31 -7.72 -2.07
N THR A 11 -18.04 -8.46 -2.91
CA THR A 11 -18.30 -9.90 -2.72
C THR A 11 -17.31 -10.80 -3.48
N LEU A 12 -16.52 -10.24 -4.40
CA LEU A 12 -15.53 -10.98 -5.17
C LEU A 12 -14.22 -11.11 -4.39
N ALA A 13 -13.88 -12.35 -4.03
CA ALA A 13 -12.60 -12.66 -3.39
C ALA A 13 -11.42 -12.25 -4.30
N GLY A 14 -10.53 -11.42 -3.79
CA GLY A 14 -9.39 -10.93 -4.57
C GLY A 14 -9.65 -9.67 -5.40
N PHE A 15 -10.84 -9.07 -5.31
CA PHE A 15 -11.12 -7.76 -5.90
C PHE A 15 -10.30 -6.68 -5.17
N GLY A 16 -9.62 -5.80 -5.92
CA GLY A 16 -8.67 -4.80 -5.38
C GLY A 16 -7.30 -5.35 -4.95
N LEU A 17 -7.11 -6.67 -4.91
CA LEU A 17 -5.79 -7.29 -4.71
C LEU A 17 -5.01 -7.44 -6.04
N ARG A 18 -5.73 -7.49 -7.17
CA ARG A 18 -5.17 -7.69 -8.52
C ARG A 18 -5.20 -6.47 -9.43
N ASP A 19 -5.75 -5.35 -8.97
CA ASP A 19 -5.93 -4.16 -9.83
C ASP A 19 -4.63 -3.38 -10.08
N GLY A 20 -3.55 -3.68 -9.35
CA GLY A 20 -2.26 -2.99 -9.46
C GLY A 20 -2.21 -1.63 -8.75
N GLU A 21 -3.32 -1.12 -8.24
CA GLU A 21 -3.43 0.20 -7.61
C GLU A 21 -2.51 0.31 -6.38
N ASN A 22 -2.40 -0.77 -5.61
CA ASN A 22 -1.48 -0.84 -4.47
C ASN A 22 -0.01 -0.79 -4.90
N MET A 23 0.33 -1.40 -6.04
CA MET A 23 1.67 -1.28 -6.62
C MET A 23 1.89 0.17 -7.09
N GLU A 24 1.00 0.75 -7.88
CA GLU A 24 1.14 2.13 -8.37
C GLU A 24 1.35 3.14 -7.22
N ARG A 25 0.62 2.97 -6.11
CA ARG A 25 0.81 3.77 -4.89
C ARG A 25 2.18 3.56 -4.24
N LEU A 26 2.69 2.33 -4.22
CA LEU A 26 4.02 2.02 -3.71
C LEU A 26 5.09 2.67 -4.57
N TRP A 27 4.97 2.55 -5.89
CA TRP A 27 5.88 3.16 -6.86
C TRP A 27 5.85 4.68 -6.81
N SER A 28 4.66 5.29 -6.65
CA SER A 28 4.52 6.74 -6.46
C SER A 28 5.23 7.23 -5.20
N TYR A 29 5.13 6.46 -4.11
CA TYR A 29 5.84 6.76 -2.86
C TYR A 29 7.37 6.66 -3.03
N LEU A 30 7.84 5.59 -3.67
CA LEU A 30 9.27 5.39 -3.92
C LEU A 30 9.85 6.39 -4.93
N GLY A 31 9.02 6.91 -5.84
CA GLY A 31 9.40 7.91 -6.83
C GLY A 31 10.02 9.16 -6.22
N GLY A 32 9.62 9.55 -5.00
CA GLY A 32 10.22 10.67 -4.27
C GLY A 32 11.70 10.48 -3.92
N PHE A 33 12.17 9.24 -3.81
CA PHE A 33 13.58 8.92 -3.52
C PHE A 33 14.45 8.84 -4.79
N SER A 34 13.85 8.86 -5.97
CA SER A 34 14.57 8.69 -7.25
C SER A 34 15.64 9.77 -7.47
N SER A 35 15.34 11.01 -7.11
CA SER A 35 16.25 12.17 -7.25
C SER A 35 17.47 12.07 -6.35
N THR A 36 17.30 11.53 -5.14
CA THR A 36 18.38 11.42 -4.14
C THR A 36 19.20 10.16 -4.38
N THR A 37 18.54 9.05 -4.72
CA THR A 37 19.18 7.73 -4.91
C THR A 37 19.92 7.60 -6.24
N ARG A 38 19.75 8.52 -7.20
CA ARG A 38 20.44 8.45 -8.50
C ARG A 38 21.96 8.60 -8.42
N TYR A 39 22.46 9.28 -7.38
CA TYR A 39 23.89 9.54 -7.18
C TYR A 39 24.51 8.60 -6.13
N MET A 40 23.70 7.72 -5.53
CA MET A 40 24.17 6.76 -4.53
C MET A 40 24.80 5.55 -5.20
N SER A 41 25.71 4.89 -4.47
CA SER A 41 26.15 3.55 -4.86
C SER A 41 24.98 2.57 -4.83
N PRO A 42 25.03 1.47 -5.59
CA PRO A 42 23.95 0.48 -5.65
C PRO A 42 23.53 -0.05 -4.27
N GLU A 43 24.50 -0.27 -3.37
CA GLU A 43 24.28 -0.81 -2.02
C GLU A 43 23.52 0.20 -1.15
N ASN A 44 23.95 1.48 -1.19
CA ASN A 44 23.29 2.56 -0.46
C ASN A 44 21.88 2.83 -1.00
N ARG A 45 21.70 2.75 -2.31
CA ARG A 45 20.38 2.86 -2.95
C ARG A 45 19.45 1.75 -2.48
N GLN A 46 19.93 0.50 -2.44
CA GLN A 46 19.14 -0.63 -1.95
C GLN A 46 18.74 -0.43 -0.49
N LEU A 47 19.68 -0.01 0.36
CA LEU A 47 19.41 0.25 1.77
C LEU A 47 18.31 1.30 1.97
N VAL A 48 18.43 2.45 1.29
CA VAL A 48 17.46 3.56 1.39
C VAL A 48 16.07 3.13 0.88
N LEU A 49 16.01 2.38 -0.23
CA LEU A 49 14.75 1.88 -0.76
C LEU A 49 14.10 0.85 0.18
N THR A 50 14.88 -0.06 0.77
CA THR A 50 14.39 -1.03 1.78
C THR A 50 13.84 -0.30 3.01
N MET A 51 14.57 0.68 3.55
CA MET A 51 14.08 1.50 4.67
C MET A 51 12.80 2.27 4.31
N GLY A 52 12.71 2.78 3.08
CA GLY A 52 11.50 3.42 2.56
C GLY A 52 10.31 2.46 2.52
N LEU A 53 10.52 1.23 2.07
CA LEU A 53 9.50 0.18 2.03
C LEU A 53 8.99 -0.15 3.44
N ASP A 54 9.89 -0.33 4.42
CA ASP A 54 9.52 -0.61 5.82
C ASP A 54 8.72 0.53 6.43
N CYS A 55 9.10 1.78 6.13
CA CYS A 55 8.36 2.97 6.56
C CYS A 55 6.97 3.03 5.92
N TYR A 56 6.85 2.72 4.62
CA TYR A 56 5.57 2.67 3.92
C TYR A 56 4.65 1.60 4.52
N ALA A 57 5.17 0.39 4.75
CA ALA A 57 4.44 -0.70 5.37
C ALA A 57 3.97 -0.30 6.78
N SER A 58 4.86 0.24 7.61
CA SER A 58 4.54 0.70 8.96
C SER A 58 3.44 1.77 8.98
N LYS A 59 3.48 2.73 8.05
CA LYS A 59 2.43 3.75 7.89
C LYS A 59 1.09 3.14 7.49
N LYS A 60 1.09 2.17 6.57
CA LYS A 60 -0.11 1.44 6.15
C LYS A 60 -0.70 0.62 7.30
N PHE A 61 0.14 -0.12 8.03
CA PHE A 61 -0.28 -0.88 9.21
C PHE A 61 -0.84 0.03 10.29
N ARG A 62 -0.21 1.16 10.61
CA ARG A 62 -0.74 2.12 11.58
C ARG A 62 -2.10 2.67 11.15
N LYS A 63 -2.28 2.98 9.86
CA LYS A 63 -3.56 3.49 9.34
C LYS A 63 -4.68 2.43 9.41
N ILE A 64 -4.38 1.19 9.09
CA ILE A 64 -5.33 0.06 9.19
C ILE A 64 -5.60 -0.32 10.65
N GLY A 65 -4.58 -0.32 11.51
CA GLY A 65 -4.70 -0.58 12.95
C GLY A 65 -5.51 0.50 13.67
N MET A 66 -5.33 1.77 13.31
CA MET A 66 -6.21 2.86 13.75
C MET A 66 -7.64 2.68 13.27
N LEU A 67 -7.85 2.25 12.02
CA LEU A 67 -9.20 1.96 11.50
C LEU A 67 -9.88 0.85 12.29
N ASN A 68 -9.16 -0.19 12.72
CA ASN A 68 -9.72 -1.23 13.59
C ASN A 68 -10.12 -0.65 14.96
N ILE A 69 -9.25 0.13 15.62
CA ILE A 69 -9.55 0.74 16.92
C ILE A 69 -10.75 1.70 16.83
N ILE A 70 -10.82 2.54 15.79
CA ILE A 70 -11.94 3.47 15.59
C ILE A 70 -13.24 2.70 15.30
N MET A 71 -13.18 1.59 14.55
CA MET A 71 -14.36 0.76 14.30
C MET A 71 -14.89 0.12 15.60
N TYR A 72 -14.03 -0.28 16.54
CA TYR A 72 -14.42 -0.81 17.86
C TYR A 72 -14.88 0.27 18.86
N LEU A 73 -14.54 1.54 18.64
CA LEU A 73 -14.96 2.67 19.49
C LEU A 73 -16.26 3.33 19.03
N VAL A 74 -16.69 3.07 17.80
CA VAL A 74 -17.91 3.62 17.18
C VAL A 74 -19.05 2.57 17.16
N LEU A 75 -18.80 1.36 17.67
CA LEU A 75 -19.77 0.30 17.95
C LEU A 75 -20.00 0.20 19.46
#